data_AF-A0A2N0XWP0-F1
#
_entry.id   AF-A0A2N0XWP0-F1
#
_cell.length_a   1.000
_cell.length_b   1.000
_cell.length_c   1.000
_cell.angle_alpha   90.00
_cell.angle_beta   90.00
_cell.angle_gamma   90.00
#
_symmetry.space_group_name_H-M   'P 1'
#
loop_
_entity.id
_entity.type
_entity.pdbx_description
1 polymer ?
#
loop_
_entity_poly.entity_id
_entity_poly.type
_entity_poly.pdbx_seq_one_letter_code
_entity_poly.pdbx_strand_id
1 'polypeptide(L)'
;MKLKYLLVTLACTLSFQIAAKPSVNDMQQCQALIDFIEQKLTNPPAKYKSDLVDTAKLGLEKYDDYIQSDIVTPGLIEFNGGDKAKAAQMQKQVDAFKSSLTKALNQRYSQPGLFMDQVVALNECTKKAVPSGEALDDLKRSMESLIALVQS
;
A
#
# COMPACT_ATOMS: atom_id res chain seq x y z
N MET A 1 -34.34 -14.87 58.17
CA MET A 1 -34.05 -15.45 56.84
C MET A 1 -34.84 -14.72 55.78
N LYS A 2 -34.17 -14.15 54.77
CA LYS A 2 -34.56 -14.15 53.35
C LYS A 2 -33.55 -13.28 52.58
N LEU A 3 -32.47 -13.94 52.17
CA LEU A 3 -31.42 -13.41 51.30
C LEU A 3 -32.03 -13.20 49.91
N LYS A 4 -32.17 -11.94 49.48
CA LYS A 4 -32.59 -11.60 48.11
C LYS A 4 -31.36 -11.70 47.21
N TYR A 5 -31.35 -12.69 46.33
CA TYR A 5 -30.33 -12.87 45.31
C TYR A 5 -30.43 -11.75 44.28
N LEU A 6 -29.41 -10.88 44.23
CA LEU A 6 -29.21 -9.93 43.15
C LEU A 6 -28.33 -10.61 42.10
N LEU A 7 -28.94 -11.17 41.05
CA LEU A 7 -28.24 -11.68 39.87
C LEU A 7 -27.83 -10.49 39.00
N VAL A 8 -26.59 -10.04 39.15
CA VAL A 8 -25.93 -9.13 38.21
C VAL A 8 -25.47 -9.95 37.01
N THR A 9 -26.28 -9.98 35.96
CA THR A 9 -25.86 -10.51 34.65
C THR A 9 -24.92 -9.49 34.00
N LEU A 10 -23.63 -9.73 34.15
CA LEU A 10 -22.56 -9.01 33.45
C LEU A 10 -22.61 -9.39 31.97
N ALA A 11 -23.25 -8.56 31.15
CA ALA A 11 -23.20 -8.67 29.70
C ALA A 11 -21.78 -8.28 29.22
N CYS A 12 -20.90 -9.27 29.09
CA CYS A 12 -19.65 -9.12 28.35
C CYS A 12 -19.99 -8.92 26.87
N THR A 13 -20.16 -7.67 26.45
CA THR A 13 -20.12 -7.31 25.03
C THR A 13 -18.69 -7.53 24.55
N LEU A 14 -18.46 -8.63 23.82
CA LEU A 14 -17.25 -8.86 23.05
C LEU A 14 -17.19 -7.78 21.95
N SER A 15 -16.50 -6.68 22.23
CA SER A 15 -16.16 -5.68 21.23
C SER A 15 -15.13 -6.30 20.28
N PHE A 16 -15.59 -6.93 19.20
CA PHE A 16 -14.72 -7.28 18.08
C PHE A 16 -14.15 -5.98 17.53
N GLN A 17 -12.85 -5.74 17.74
CA GLN A 17 -12.16 -4.62 17.12
C GLN A 17 -12.05 -4.91 15.62
N ILE A 18 -12.99 -4.37 14.84
CA ILE A 18 -12.88 -4.35 13.39
C ILE A 18 -11.73 -3.40 13.09
N ALA A 19 -10.64 -3.91 12.51
CA ALA A 19 -9.56 -3.07 12.03
C ALA A 19 -10.13 -2.05 11.03
N ALA A 20 -9.79 -0.77 11.19
CA ALA A 20 -10.21 0.25 10.25
C ALA A 20 -9.68 -0.10 8.85
N LYS A 21 -10.55 -0.05 7.84
CA LYS A 21 -10.13 -0.24 6.45
C LYS A 21 -9.04 0.78 6.11
N PRO A 22 -8.00 0.39 5.36
CA PRO A 22 -6.99 1.34 4.89
C PRO A 22 -7.66 2.48 4.11
N SER A 23 -7.24 3.73 4.35
CA SER A 23 -7.89 4.88 3.72
C SER A 23 -7.45 5.03 2.25
N VAL A 24 -8.37 5.41 1.36
CA VAL A 24 -8.04 5.71 -0.05
C VAL A 24 -6.94 6.77 -0.14
N ASN A 25 -6.97 7.76 0.75
CA ASN A 25 -5.98 8.84 0.77
C ASN A 25 -4.57 8.37 1.15
N ASP A 26 -4.46 7.44 2.10
CA ASP A 26 -3.17 6.82 2.42
C ASP A 26 -2.67 5.97 1.26
N MET A 27 -3.58 5.18 0.69
CA MET A 27 -3.21 4.22 -0.34
C MET A 27 -2.81 4.88 -1.65
N GLN A 28 -3.46 5.97 -2.08
CA GLN A 28 -2.99 6.73 -3.26
C GLN A 28 -1.57 7.29 -3.09
N GLN A 29 -1.17 7.68 -1.87
CA GLN A 29 0.21 8.12 -1.60
C GLN A 29 1.18 6.94 -1.70
N CYS A 30 0.77 5.77 -1.22
CA CYS A 30 1.56 4.55 -1.35
C CYS A 30 1.74 4.13 -2.81
N GLN A 31 0.68 4.19 -3.61
CA GLN A 31 0.78 3.91 -5.05
C GLN A 31 1.70 4.91 -5.76
N ALA A 32 1.68 6.19 -5.39
CA ALA A 32 2.62 7.17 -5.96
C ALA A 32 4.10 6.86 -5.60
N LEU A 33 4.35 6.34 -4.40
CA LEU A 33 5.67 5.87 -3.98
C LEU A 33 6.10 4.61 -4.74
N ILE A 34 5.17 3.68 -4.98
CA ILE A 34 5.39 2.50 -5.83
C ILE A 34 5.78 2.95 -7.25
N ASP A 35 4.97 3.80 -7.89
CA ASP A 35 5.26 4.35 -9.22
C ASP A 35 6.65 5.00 -9.28
N PHE A 36 7.05 5.74 -8.23
CA PHE A 36 8.37 6.35 -8.14
C PHE A 36 9.49 5.30 -8.06
N ILE A 37 9.34 4.27 -7.23
CA ILE A 37 10.34 3.19 -7.09
C ILE A 37 10.45 2.39 -8.39
N GLU A 38 9.34 2.05 -9.04
CA GLU A 38 9.34 1.34 -10.32
C GLU A 38 10.03 2.13 -11.44
N GLN A 39 9.86 3.46 -11.46
CA GLN A 39 10.60 4.33 -12.38
C GLN A 39 12.10 4.28 -12.13
N LYS A 40 12.55 4.22 -10.87
CA LYS A 40 13.98 4.00 -10.54
C LYS A 40 14.50 2.66 -11.02
N LEU A 41 13.64 1.64 -11.02
CA LEU A 41 13.96 0.28 -11.46
C LEU A 41 13.84 0.11 -12.99
N THR A 42 13.33 1.09 -13.72
CA THR A 42 13.25 1.05 -15.20
C THR A 42 14.61 1.23 -15.86
N ASN A 43 15.45 2.11 -15.29
CA ASN A 43 16.84 2.30 -15.71
C ASN A 43 17.76 2.18 -14.49
N PRO A 44 17.92 0.97 -13.92
CA PRO A 44 18.62 0.79 -12.67
C PRO A 44 20.14 1.01 -12.84
N PRO A 45 20.86 1.39 -11.77
CA PRO A 45 22.32 1.38 -11.78
C PRO A 45 22.87 0.02 -12.25
N ALA A 46 23.96 0.03 -13.03
CA ALA A 46 24.55 -1.19 -13.59
C ALA A 46 25.00 -2.24 -12.54
N LYS A 47 25.20 -1.80 -11.28
CA LYS A 47 25.53 -2.69 -10.16
C LYS A 47 24.35 -3.53 -9.64
N TYR A 48 23.12 -3.13 -9.95
CA TYR A 48 21.92 -3.86 -9.54
C TYR A 48 21.82 -5.15 -10.35
N LYS A 49 21.67 -6.27 -9.64
CA LYS A 49 21.44 -7.55 -10.29
C LYS A 49 20.05 -7.59 -10.91
N SER A 50 19.95 -8.04 -12.16
CA SER A 50 18.70 -8.01 -12.92
C SER A 50 17.59 -8.85 -12.31
N ASP A 51 17.93 -10.02 -11.76
CA ASP A 51 16.98 -10.93 -11.08
C ASP A 51 16.31 -10.27 -9.87
N LEU A 52 17.07 -9.48 -9.10
CA LEU A 52 16.54 -8.71 -7.97
C LEU A 52 15.66 -7.54 -8.46
N VAL A 53 16.03 -6.88 -9.55
CA VAL A 53 15.20 -5.81 -10.15
C VAL A 53 13.87 -6.37 -10.64
N ASP A 54 13.89 -7.49 -11.36
CA ASP A 54 12.69 -8.14 -11.89
C ASP A 54 11.77 -8.63 -10.77
N THR A 55 12.35 -9.23 -9.73
CA THR A 55 11.59 -9.68 -8.54
C THR A 55 10.98 -8.49 -7.79
N ALA A 56 11.72 -7.40 -7.62
CA ALA A 56 11.22 -6.19 -6.99
C ALA A 56 10.03 -5.61 -7.78
N LYS A 57 10.19 -5.42 -9.09
CA LYS A 57 9.14 -4.87 -9.96
C LYS A 57 7.88 -5.72 -9.95
N LEU A 58 8.00 -7.04 -10.09
CA LEU A 58 6.84 -7.93 -10.10
C LEU A 58 6.01 -7.84 -8.80
N GLY A 59 6.66 -7.84 -7.64
CA GLY A 59 5.93 -7.74 -6.38
C GLY A 59 5.38 -6.34 -6.11
N LEU A 60 6.01 -5.28 -6.65
CA LEU A 60 5.48 -3.92 -6.60
C LEU A 60 4.21 -3.78 -7.45
N GLU A 61 4.24 -4.29 -8.69
CA GLU A 61 3.09 -4.31 -9.60
C GLU A 61 1.90 -5.05 -8.97
N LYS A 62 2.13 -6.25 -8.46
CA LYS A 62 1.10 -7.04 -7.75
C LYS A 62 0.55 -6.33 -6.52
N TYR A 63 1.40 -5.57 -5.81
CA TYR A 63 0.95 -4.79 -4.66
C TYR A 63 0.15 -3.56 -5.07
N ASP A 64 0.54 -2.84 -6.13
CA ASP A 64 -0.26 -1.74 -6.67
C ASP A 64 -1.65 -2.21 -7.14
N ASP A 65 -1.70 -3.37 -7.82
CA ASP A 65 -2.95 -4.01 -8.24
C ASP A 65 -3.85 -4.36 -7.06
N TYR A 66 -3.28 -4.94 -5.99
CA TYR A 66 -4.00 -5.21 -4.74
C TYR A 66 -4.58 -3.92 -4.16
N ILE A 67 -3.76 -2.87 -4.06
CA ILE A 67 -4.21 -1.57 -3.55
C ILE A 67 -5.39 -1.04 -4.37
N GLN A 68 -5.26 -1.08 -5.70
CA GLN A 68 -6.26 -0.54 -6.60
C GLN A 68 -7.57 -1.33 -6.51
N SER A 69 -7.50 -2.66 -6.57
CA SER A 69 -8.66 -3.55 -6.67
C SER A 69 -9.40 -3.74 -5.36
N ASP A 70 -8.68 -3.85 -4.23
CA ASP A 70 -9.27 -4.18 -2.93
C ASP A 70 -9.55 -2.97 -2.05
N ILE A 71 -8.93 -1.82 -2.36
CA ILE A 71 -8.99 -0.64 -1.48
C ILE A 71 -9.46 0.61 -2.23
N VAL A 72 -8.74 1.05 -3.25
CA VAL A 72 -9.00 2.35 -3.90
C VAL A 72 -10.30 2.30 -4.68
N THR A 73 -10.48 1.38 -5.61
CA THR A 73 -11.71 1.28 -6.40
C THR A 73 -12.94 1.04 -5.51
N PRO A 74 -12.95 0.05 -4.59
CA PRO A 74 -14.08 -0.14 -3.68
C PRO A 74 -14.34 1.06 -2.78
N GLY A 75 -13.28 1.68 -2.24
CA GLY A 75 -13.39 2.85 -1.37
C GLY A 75 -13.96 4.07 -2.08
N LEU A 76 -13.59 4.31 -3.34
CA LEU A 76 -14.17 5.39 -4.15
C LEU A 76 -15.64 5.14 -4.48
N ILE A 77 -16.02 3.89 -4.77
CA ILE A 77 -17.42 3.51 -5.00
C ILE A 77 -18.24 3.73 -3.72
N GLU A 78 -17.74 3.27 -2.56
CA GLU A 78 -18.38 3.44 -1.25
C GLU A 78 -18.55 4.93 -0.92
N PHE A 79 -17.51 5.74 -1.08
CA PHE A 79 -17.55 7.18 -0.83
C PHE A 79 -18.57 7.92 -1.69
N ASN A 80 -18.79 7.46 -2.92
CA ASN A 80 -19.76 8.05 -3.85
C ASN A 80 -21.17 7.41 -3.75
N GLY A 81 -21.46 6.68 -2.67
CA GLY A 81 -22.78 6.07 -2.45
C GLY A 81 -23.14 5.01 -3.49
N GLY A 82 -22.13 4.32 -4.05
CA GLY A 82 -22.31 3.31 -5.10
C GLY A 82 -22.31 3.86 -6.53
N ASP A 83 -22.24 5.18 -6.72
CA ASP A 83 -22.21 5.79 -8.05
C ASP A 83 -20.85 5.57 -8.74
N LYS A 84 -20.82 4.57 -9.63
CA LYS A 84 -19.61 4.18 -10.38
C LYS A 84 -19.11 5.29 -11.31
N ALA A 85 -19.99 6.13 -11.84
CA ALA A 85 -19.59 7.21 -12.74
C ALA A 85 -18.87 8.32 -11.97
N LYS A 86 -19.38 8.70 -10.79
CA LYS A 86 -18.69 9.64 -9.89
C LYS A 86 -17.40 9.04 -9.32
N ALA A 87 -17.40 7.76 -8.96
CA ALA A 87 -16.19 7.07 -8.53
C ALA A 87 -15.11 7.10 -9.63
N ALA A 88 -15.48 6.87 -10.89
CA ALA A 88 -14.56 6.98 -12.02
C ALA A 88 -14.05 8.41 -12.24
N GLN A 89 -14.86 9.45 -11.97
CA GLN A 89 -14.39 10.83 -11.99
C GLN A 89 -13.41 11.12 -10.86
N MET A 90 -13.65 10.58 -9.65
CA MET A 90 -12.71 10.70 -8.53
C MET A 90 -11.42 9.90 -8.76
N GLN A 91 -11.47 8.74 -9.42
CA GLN A 91 -10.27 8.00 -9.81
C GLN A 91 -9.32 8.88 -10.63
N LYS A 92 -9.84 9.70 -11.55
CA LYS A 92 -8.99 10.66 -12.30
C LYS A 92 -8.28 11.67 -11.40
N GLN A 93 -8.88 12.04 -10.27
CA GLN A 93 -8.25 12.93 -9.29
C GLN A 93 -7.16 12.20 -8.51
N VAL A 94 -7.41 10.93 -8.14
CA VAL A 94 -6.41 10.04 -7.55
C VAL A 94 -5.22 9.88 -8.50
N ASP A 95 -5.47 9.60 -9.77
CA ASP A 95 -4.42 9.42 -10.80
C ASP A 95 -3.61 10.70 -11.00
N ALA A 96 -4.28 11.86 -11.04
CA ALA A 96 -3.61 13.16 -11.15
C ALA A 96 -2.75 13.47 -9.92
N PHE A 97 -3.25 13.13 -8.72
CA PHE A 97 -2.50 13.25 -7.48
C PHE A 97 -1.26 12.34 -7.47
N LYS A 98 -1.43 11.05 -7.79
CA LYS A 98 -0.33 10.08 -7.92
C LYS A 98 0.76 10.63 -8.84
N SER A 99 0.38 11.01 -10.06
CA SER A 99 1.30 11.55 -11.06
C SER A 99 2.08 12.79 -10.57
N SER A 100 1.39 13.73 -9.92
CA SER A 100 2.01 14.94 -9.35
C SER A 100 3.02 14.60 -8.25
N LEU A 101 2.66 13.69 -7.34
CA LEU A 101 3.52 13.27 -6.24
C LEU A 101 4.74 12.48 -6.75
N THR A 102 4.55 11.54 -7.66
CA THR A 102 5.64 10.80 -8.32
C THR A 102 6.60 11.75 -9.04
N LYS A 103 6.08 12.77 -9.72
CA LYS A 103 6.91 13.82 -10.35
C LYS A 103 7.73 14.59 -9.30
N ALA A 104 7.11 15.00 -8.20
CA ALA A 104 7.81 15.70 -7.12
C ALA A 104 8.90 14.83 -6.47
N LEU A 105 8.63 13.54 -6.27
CA LEU A 105 9.63 12.58 -5.76
C LEU A 105 10.80 12.43 -6.72
N ASN A 106 10.54 12.30 -8.02
CA ASN A 106 11.60 12.24 -9.04
C ASN A 106 12.46 13.50 -9.09
N GLN A 107 11.85 14.67 -8.93
CA GLN A 107 12.57 15.95 -8.87
C GLN A 107 13.46 16.03 -7.62
N ARG A 108 12.93 15.63 -6.47
CA ARG A 108 13.64 15.65 -5.19
C ARG A 108 14.80 14.65 -5.16
N TYR A 109 14.58 13.47 -5.71
CA TYR A 109 15.54 12.37 -5.73
C TYR A 109 15.98 12.10 -7.15
N SER A 110 16.74 13.01 -7.76
CA SER A 110 17.18 12.86 -9.17
C SER A 110 18.29 11.84 -9.38
N GLN A 111 18.98 11.43 -8.31
CA GLN A 111 20.07 10.45 -8.37
C GLN A 111 19.57 9.07 -8.82
N PRO A 112 20.39 8.31 -9.58
CA PRO A 112 20.04 6.95 -10.00
C PRO A 112 20.07 5.99 -8.79
N GLY A 113 19.20 4.98 -8.84
CA GLY A 113 19.10 3.96 -7.78
C GLY A 113 18.16 4.34 -6.63
N LEU A 114 18.09 3.43 -5.67
CA LEU A 114 17.24 3.51 -4.49
C LEU A 114 18.06 3.79 -3.23
N PHE A 115 17.45 4.51 -2.29
CA PHE A 115 17.96 4.73 -0.95
C PHE A 115 17.15 3.94 0.08
N MET A 116 17.77 3.61 1.22
CA MET A 116 17.12 2.81 2.25
C MET A 116 15.88 3.49 2.85
N ASP A 117 15.87 4.81 2.95
CA ASP A 117 14.72 5.58 3.43
C ASP A 117 13.48 5.39 2.53
N GLN A 118 13.67 5.25 1.22
CA GLN A 118 12.61 4.98 0.25
C GLN A 118 12.04 3.56 0.44
N VAL A 119 12.90 2.57 0.69
CA VAL A 119 12.49 1.19 1.00
C VAL A 119 11.76 1.12 2.34
N VAL A 120 12.21 1.87 3.34
CA VAL A 120 11.51 2.00 4.64
C VAL A 120 10.15 2.66 4.46
N ALA A 121 10.06 3.74 3.68
CA ALA A 121 8.79 4.40 3.40
C ALA A 121 7.79 3.46 2.70
N LEU A 122 8.28 2.62 1.77
CA LEU A 122 7.47 1.59 1.14
C LEU A 122 7.02 0.53 2.17
N ASN A 123 7.90 0.09 3.05
CA ASN A 123 7.54 -0.84 4.12
C ASN A 123 6.41 -0.27 5.00
N GLU A 124 6.45 1.02 5.36
CA GLU A 124 5.36 1.67 6.09
C GLU A 124 4.05 1.64 5.30
N CYS A 125 4.11 1.76 3.97
CA CYS A 125 2.94 1.54 3.12
C CYS A 125 2.41 0.11 3.19
N THR A 126 3.27 -0.91 3.17
CA THR A 126 2.85 -2.32 3.29
C THR A 126 2.16 -2.63 4.62
N LYS A 127 2.53 -1.94 5.70
CA LYS A 127 1.91 -2.11 7.02
C LYS A 127 0.50 -1.53 7.08
N LYS A 128 0.20 -0.52 6.25
CA LYS A 128 -1.15 0.09 6.19
C LYS A 128 -2.15 -0.84 5.53
N ALA A 129 -1.71 -1.66 4.57
CA ALA A 129 -2.56 -2.59 3.85
C ALA A 129 -1.77 -3.84 3.48
N VAL A 130 -2.00 -4.92 4.23
CA VAL A 130 -1.28 -6.18 4.05
C VAL A 130 -2.12 -7.09 3.15
N PRO A 131 -1.66 -7.45 1.93
CA PRO A 131 -2.33 -8.46 1.11
C PRO A 131 -2.23 -9.84 1.78
N SER A 132 -2.93 -10.83 1.23
CA SER A 132 -2.90 -12.21 1.74
C SER A 132 -2.50 -13.20 0.65
N GLY A 133 -2.16 -14.43 1.06
CA GLY A 133 -1.81 -15.51 0.13
C GLY A 133 -0.57 -15.21 -0.72
N GLU A 134 -0.63 -15.55 -2.00
CA GLU A 134 0.49 -15.39 -2.94
C GLU A 134 0.95 -13.94 -3.05
N ALA A 135 0.02 -12.98 -3.07
CA ALA A 135 0.34 -11.56 -3.15
C ALA A 135 1.16 -11.06 -1.94
N LEU A 136 0.94 -11.65 -0.75
CA LEU A 136 1.78 -11.37 0.42
C LEU A 136 3.20 -11.91 0.26
N ASP A 137 3.35 -13.12 -0.28
CA ASP A 137 4.66 -13.73 -0.47
C ASP A 137 5.45 -13.03 -1.58
N ASP A 138 4.79 -12.58 -2.64
CA ASP A 138 5.38 -11.71 -3.66
C ASP A 138 5.84 -10.37 -3.10
N LEU A 139 5.02 -9.74 -2.26
CA LEU A 139 5.39 -8.49 -1.60
C LEU A 139 6.61 -8.67 -0.69
N LYS A 140 6.68 -9.75 0.10
CA LYS A 140 7.86 -10.05 0.92
C LYS A 140 9.13 -10.20 0.07
N ARG A 141 9.06 -11.00 -1.00
CA ARG A 141 10.18 -11.21 -1.93
C ARG A 141 10.63 -9.91 -2.59
N SER A 142 9.67 -9.06 -2.97
CA SER A 142 9.98 -7.73 -3.51
C SER A 142 10.68 -6.85 -2.49
N MET A 143 10.20 -6.79 -1.25
CA MET A 143 10.85 -6.02 -0.17
C MET A 143 12.28 -6.51 0.13
N GLU A 144 12.49 -7.82 0.18
CA GLU A 144 13.83 -8.41 0.36
C GLU A 144 14.76 -8.05 -0.81
N SER A 145 14.23 -8.10 -2.04
CA SER A 145 14.98 -7.71 -3.24
C SER A 145 15.35 -6.23 -3.22
N LEU A 146 14.43 -5.34 -2.86
CA LEU A 146 14.69 -3.90 -2.72
C LEU A 146 15.78 -3.63 -1.67
N ILE A 147 15.76 -4.32 -0.53
CA ILE A 147 16.81 -4.21 0.50
C ILE A 147 18.17 -4.64 -0.09
N ALA A 148 18.22 -5.79 -0.77
CA ALA A 148 19.45 -6.29 -1.39
C ALA A 148 20.00 -5.35 -2.47
N LEU A 149 19.13 -4.74 -3.27
CA LEU A 149 19.51 -3.72 -4.26
C LEU A 149 20.14 -2.50 -3.59
N VAL A 150 19.54 -1.97 -2.52
CA VAL A 150 20.11 -0.81 -1.80
C VAL A 150 21.47 -1.13 -1.16
N GLN A 151 21.71 -2.38 -0.77
CA GLN A 151 22.99 -2.83 -0.17
C GLN A 151 24.09 -3.15 -1.19
N SER A 152 23.75 -3.22 -2.48
CA SER A 152 24.69 -3.59 -3.56
C SER A 152 25.56 -2.44 -4.08
#